data_AF-A0ABD4L4W2-F1
#
_entry.id   AF-A0ABD4L4W2-F1
#
_cell.length_a   1.000
_cell.length_b   1.000
_cell.length_c   1.000
_cell.angle_alpha   90.00
_cell.angle_beta   90.00
_cell.angle_gamma   90.00
#
_symmetry.space_group_name_H-M   'P 1'
#
loop_
_entity.id
_entity.type
_entity.pdbx_description
1 polymer ?
#
loop_
_entity_poly.entity_id
_entity_poly.type
_entity_poly.pdbx_seq_one_letter_code
_entity_poly.pdbx_strand_id
1 'polypeptide(L)'
;MSEATLFASQDEMLAEQSFAGRPLPDLIAELQSLYLEDDRPWVIGFSGGKDSTAVLSLIYTAVAKLPPQERHKHVYVVCSDTLVETPVVVDLISTTLEQINTRAEEEGLPFTAHQVVPKANDTFWVNLLGKGYPAPTQSFRWCTERMKIDPVSSFILDKVTRHGEVIVVLGARSQESASRAQVIAKHKVDGSLLSKHSSLPGAYTYMPIEDWSFDEVWMYLLGAPAPWGGTHHKLFSLYKDSNAGECPVVIDTKTPSCGNSRFGCWTCTVVTKDRAMEGLIESGELWMKRLKSFRDLLYRTTRPHNKAKYRNHKRRTGKVQYARGQIDDDTTIEKKVIPGPYWLAYRQAWLKKLLEIQKNLNDGGNAIRLIHEDELKHIRLEWLNDPNEPDALDTLPAIYASVYGHKLEWMQDSAGVLSQQDAAALHAACQEHGTPIELTIKLLQLEQSLDGLSKRHGVFKRIDTLLNQDWGDLHTLHSKKQDAAMALHSMHEAKSQIQDLFQEDTGYQSKTRNAKSVYDELLAGLEIQYKELDQ
;
A
#
# COMPACT_ATOMS: atom_id res chain seq x y z
N MET A 1 -18.23 -32.43 12.59
CA MET A 1 -19.61 -32.03 12.27
C MET A 1 -19.89 -32.49 10.85
N SER A 2 -21.08 -33.01 10.56
CA SER A 2 -21.48 -33.38 9.21
C SER A 2 -21.22 -32.21 8.26
N GLU A 3 -20.46 -32.42 7.18
CA GLU A 3 -20.27 -31.42 6.11
C GLU A 3 -21.51 -31.31 5.18
N ALA A 4 -22.60 -32.01 5.52
CA ALA A 4 -23.84 -31.93 4.77
C ALA A 4 -24.41 -30.50 4.82
N THR A 5 -24.67 -29.98 3.63
CA THR A 5 -25.36 -28.72 3.38
C THR A 5 -26.86 -28.89 3.59
N LEU A 6 -27.60 -27.78 3.77
CA LEU A 6 -29.06 -27.83 3.96
C LEU A 6 -29.78 -28.42 2.75
N PHE A 7 -29.28 -28.10 1.56
CA PHE A 7 -29.74 -28.57 0.27
C PHE A 7 -28.70 -29.50 -0.35
N ALA A 8 -29.16 -30.50 -1.11
CA ALA A 8 -28.27 -31.45 -1.79
C ALA A 8 -27.58 -30.83 -3.01
N SER A 9 -28.18 -29.80 -3.61
CA SER A 9 -27.66 -29.13 -4.80
C SER A 9 -27.95 -27.63 -4.81
N GLN A 10 -27.21 -26.89 -5.63
CA GLN A 10 -27.50 -25.47 -5.90
C GLN A 10 -28.92 -25.29 -6.45
N ASP A 11 -29.40 -26.21 -7.29
CA ASP A 11 -30.71 -26.13 -7.94
C ASP A 11 -31.86 -26.15 -6.93
N GLU A 12 -31.76 -27.03 -5.94
CA GLU A 12 -32.74 -27.14 -4.85
C GLU A 12 -32.75 -25.86 -4.00
N MET A 13 -31.57 -25.35 -3.61
CA MET A 13 -31.47 -24.10 -2.86
C MET A 13 -32.03 -22.91 -3.64
N LEU A 14 -31.71 -22.80 -4.93
CA LEU A 14 -32.20 -21.72 -5.79
C LEU A 14 -33.73 -21.75 -5.88
N ALA A 15 -34.36 -22.92 -5.92
CA ALA A 15 -35.81 -23.02 -6.02
C ALA A 15 -36.55 -22.60 -4.73
N GLU A 16 -35.93 -22.77 -3.56
CA GLU A 16 -36.60 -22.59 -2.27
C GLU A 16 -36.26 -21.27 -1.55
N GLN A 17 -35.10 -20.67 -1.83
CA GLN A 17 -34.60 -19.53 -1.05
C GLN A 17 -34.89 -18.17 -1.68
N SER A 18 -35.09 -17.17 -0.82
CA SER A 18 -35.23 -15.76 -1.18
C SER A 18 -34.39 -14.91 -0.24
N PHE A 19 -33.67 -13.93 -0.78
CA PHE A 19 -32.82 -13.01 -0.02
C PHE A 19 -33.11 -11.57 -0.40
N ALA A 20 -33.08 -10.66 0.58
CA ALA A 20 -33.48 -9.26 0.42
C ALA A 20 -34.86 -9.09 -0.23
N GLY A 21 -35.79 -10.03 0.04
CA GLY A 21 -37.14 -10.04 -0.56
C GLY A 21 -37.19 -10.46 -2.02
N ARG A 22 -36.08 -10.94 -2.59
CA ARG A 22 -35.97 -11.40 -3.98
C ARG A 22 -35.77 -12.92 -4.04
N PRO A 23 -36.60 -13.67 -4.78
CA PRO A 23 -36.35 -15.06 -5.10
C PRO A 23 -34.99 -15.25 -5.80
N LEU A 24 -34.21 -16.25 -5.36
CA LEU A 24 -32.95 -16.56 -6.03
C LEU A 24 -33.08 -16.85 -7.54
N PRO A 25 -34.14 -17.48 -8.07
CA PRO A 25 -34.30 -17.69 -9.50
C PRO A 25 -34.40 -16.37 -10.27
N ASP A 26 -35.01 -15.35 -9.69
CA ASP A 26 -35.12 -14.03 -10.31
C ASP A 26 -33.75 -13.34 -10.36
N LEU A 27 -32.88 -13.57 -9.37
CA LEU A 27 -31.49 -13.08 -9.41
C LEU A 27 -30.67 -13.80 -10.47
N ILE A 28 -30.81 -15.13 -10.58
CA ILE A 28 -30.16 -15.90 -11.63
C ILE A 28 -30.63 -15.45 -13.03
N ALA A 29 -31.92 -15.19 -13.21
CA ALA A 29 -32.46 -14.69 -14.48
C ALA A 29 -31.93 -13.30 -14.85
N GLU A 30 -31.77 -12.40 -13.89
CA GLU A 30 -31.12 -11.10 -14.13
C GLU A 30 -29.65 -11.26 -14.52
N LEU A 31 -28.91 -12.11 -13.81
CA LEU A 31 -27.51 -12.40 -14.13
C LEU A 31 -27.35 -12.95 -15.55
N GLN A 32 -28.22 -13.88 -15.94
CA GLN A 32 -28.25 -14.44 -17.29
C GLN A 32 -28.62 -13.38 -18.34
N SER A 33 -29.65 -12.57 -18.06
CA SER A 33 -30.07 -11.49 -18.97
C SER A 33 -28.95 -10.49 -19.21
N LEU A 34 -28.27 -10.04 -18.14
CA LEU A 34 -27.14 -9.12 -18.22
C LEU A 34 -25.91 -9.78 -18.90
N TYR A 35 -25.70 -11.08 -18.70
CA TYR A 35 -24.63 -11.82 -19.36
C TYR A 35 -24.84 -11.87 -20.88
N LEU A 36 -26.08 -12.09 -21.34
CA LEU A 36 -26.46 -12.22 -22.75
C LEU A 36 -26.66 -10.88 -23.48
N GLU A 37 -26.74 -9.76 -22.76
CA GLU A 37 -27.05 -8.44 -23.34
C GLU A 37 -25.97 -7.92 -24.30
N ASP A 38 -24.71 -8.31 -24.11
CA ASP A 38 -23.56 -7.80 -24.85
C ASP A 38 -22.34 -8.74 -24.78
N ASP A 39 -21.22 -8.36 -25.40
CA ASP A 39 -19.96 -9.14 -25.41
C ASP A 39 -18.89 -8.66 -24.41
N ARG A 40 -19.20 -7.71 -23.52
CA ARG A 40 -18.22 -7.14 -22.56
C ARG A 40 -17.82 -8.20 -21.54
N PRO A 41 -16.55 -8.62 -21.47
CA PRO A 41 -16.15 -9.66 -20.51
C PRO A 41 -16.38 -9.19 -19.07
N TRP A 42 -16.66 -10.15 -18.20
CA TRP A 42 -16.86 -9.90 -16.78
C TRP A 42 -15.55 -10.09 -16.02
N VAL A 43 -15.27 -9.21 -15.07
CA VAL A 43 -14.14 -9.31 -14.15
C VAL A 43 -14.68 -9.34 -12.72
N ILE A 44 -14.69 -10.52 -12.11
CA ILE A 44 -15.13 -10.72 -10.73
C ILE A 44 -13.95 -10.41 -9.81
N GLY A 45 -14.09 -9.38 -8.98
CA GLY A 45 -13.14 -9.08 -7.91
C GLY A 45 -13.26 -10.09 -6.77
N PHE A 46 -12.35 -11.07 -6.73
CA PHE A 46 -12.36 -12.15 -5.75
C PHE A 46 -11.32 -11.93 -4.66
N SER A 47 -11.75 -11.92 -3.39
CA SER A 47 -10.87 -11.70 -2.24
C SER A 47 -10.72 -12.92 -1.32
N GLY A 48 -11.38 -14.04 -1.65
CA GLY A 48 -11.48 -15.20 -0.76
C GLY A 48 -12.38 -14.97 0.47
N GLY A 49 -12.99 -13.80 0.62
CA GLY A 49 -13.98 -13.53 1.66
C GLY A 49 -15.38 -13.97 1.26
N LYS A 50 -16.29 -14.09 2.24
CA LYS A 50 -17.66 -14.59 2.06
C LYS A 50 -18.43 -13.88 0.93
N ASP A 51 -18.35 -12.54 0.86
CA ASP A 51 -19.15 -11.76 -0.08
C ASP A 51 -18.69 -12.02 -1.52
N SER A 52 -17.38 -12.00 -1.78
CA SER A 52 -16.84 -12.32 -3.09
C SER A 52 -17.04 -13.78 -3.50
N THR A 53 -17.03 -14.71 -2.53
CA THR A 53 -17.33 -16.12 -2.79
C THR A 53 -18.80 -16.34 -3.17
N ALA A 54 -19.73 -15.64 -2.50
CA ALA A 54 -21.15 -15.71 -2.83
C ALA A 54 -21.43 -15.16 -4.23
N VAL A 55 -20.86 -13.99 -4.57
CA VAL A 55 -20.96 -13.42 -5.93
C VAL A 55 -20.41 -14.38 -6.98
N LEU A 56 -19.24 -14.96 -6.74
CA LEU A 56 -18.64 -15.91 -7.68
C LEU A 56 -19.52 -17.16 -7.86
N SER A 57 -20.06 -17.70 -6.77
CA SER A 57 -20.98 -18.86 -6.80
C SER A 57 -22.26 -18.55 -7.57
N LEU A 58 -22.87 -17.37 -7.37
CA LEU A 58 -24.06 -16.95 -8.10
C LEU A 58 -23.80 -16.85 -9.61
N ILE A 59 -22.70 -16.21 -10.00
CA ILE A 59 -22.36 -16.00 -11.42
C ILE A 59 -21.97 -17.32 -12.09
N TYR A 60 -21.16 -18.14 -11.43
CA TYR A 60 -20.79 -19.47 -11.92
C TYR A 60 -22.05 -20.31 -12.17
N THR A 61 -22.97 -20.34 -11.20
CA THR A 61 -24.22 -21.09 -11.31
C THR A 61 -25.13 -20.55 -12.43
N ALA A 62 -25.23 -19.22 -12.56
CA ALA A 62 -26.02 -18.59 -13.62
C ALA A 62 -25.51 -18.95 -15.02
N VAL A 63 -24.20 -18.89 -15.25
CA VAL A 63 -23.59 -19.23 -16.55
C VAL A 63 -23.61 -20.73 -16.81
N ALA A 64 -23.39 -21.57 -15.79
CA ALA A 64 -23.47 -23.02 -15.92
C ALA A 64 -24.86 -23.51 -16.34
N LYS A 65 -25.91 -22.79 -15.94
CA LYS A 65 -27.30 -23.07 -16.34
C LYS A 65 -27.66 -22.61 -17.75
N LEU A 66 -26.84 -21.79 -18.41
CA LEU A 66 -27.07 -21.43 -19.80
C LEU A 66 -26.73 -22.61 -20.74
N PRO A 67 -27.44 -22.76 -21.86
CA PRO A 67 -27.04 -23.68 -22.92
C PRO A 67 -25.61 -23.40 -23.41
N PRO A 68 -24.81 -24.43 -23.80
CA PRO A 68 -23.42 -24.22 -24.21
C PRO A 68 -23.20 -23.16 -25.30
N GLN A 69 -24.13 -23.05 -26.25
CA GLN A 69 -24.07 -22.08 -27.34
C GLN A 69 -24.27 -20.61 -26.91
N GLU A 70 -24.86 -20.40 -25.74
CA GLU A 70 -25.11 -19.06 -25.17
C GLU A 70 -24.00 -18.60 -24.23
N ARG A 71 -23.00 -19.44 -23.95
CA ARG A 71 -21.86 -19.13 -23.06
C ARG A 71 -20.74 -18.39 -23.82
N HIS A 72 -21.09 -17.29 -24.49
CA HIS A 72 -20.19 -16.60 -25.44
C HIS A 72 -19.17 -15.65 -24.79
N LYS A 73 -19.47 -15.15 -23.58
CA LYS A 73 -18.69 -14.11 -22.90
C LYS A 73 -17.74 -14.68 -21.85
N HIS A 74 -16.50 -14.23 -21.87
CA HIS A 74 -15.49 -14.67 -20.89
C HIS A 74 -15.69 -14.03 -19.51
N VAL A 75 -15.55 -14.84 -18.46
CA VAL A 75 -15.61 -14.42 -17.06
C VAL A 75 -14.25 -14.62 -16.39
N TYR A 76 -13.57 -13.51 -16.11
CA TYR A 76 -12.31 -13.48 -15.40
C TYR A 76 -12.56 -13.38 -13.90
N VAL A 77 -12.05 -14.33 -13.12
CA VAL A 77 -11.98 -14.21 -11.66
C VAL A 77 -10.59 -13.68 -11.32
N VAL A 78 -10.49 -12.52 -10.67
CA VAL A 78 -9.20 -11.92 -10.32
C VAL A 78 -9.04 -11.81 -8.81
N CYS A 79 -7.94 -12.33 -8.30
CA CYS A 79 -7.58 -12.26 -6.89
C CYS A 79 -6.24 -11.54 -6.69
N SER A 80 -6.21 -10.55 -5.81
CA SER A 80 -4.96 -9.85 -5.47
C SER A 80 -4.29 -10.53 -4.27
N ASP A 81 -3.16 -11.19 -4.52
CA ASP A 81 -2.30 -11.68 -3.45
C ASP A 81 -1.29 -10.59 -3.07
N THR A 82 -1.33 -10.19 -1.80
CA THR A 82 -0.42 -9.17 -1.26
C THR A 82 0.95 -9.72 -0.88
N LEU A 83 1.19 -11.03 -0.98
CA LEU A 83 2.40 -11.74 -0.53
C LEU A 83 2.62 -11.68 1.00
N VAL A 84 1.67 -11.09 1.73
CA VAL A 84 1.66 -11.01 3.19
C VAL A 84 0.27 -11.33 3.77
N GLU A 85 -0.59 -11.95 2.96
CA GLU A 85 -1.82 -12.56 3.47
C GLU A 85 -1.50 -13.66 4.49
N THR A 86 -2.46 -13.96 5.37
CA THR A 86 -2.26 -15.02 6.38
C THR A 86 -2.07 -16.36 5.67
N PRO A 87 -1.01 -17.16 5.96
CA PRO A 87 -0.68 -18.34 5.14
C PRO A 87 -1.83 -19.35 4.97
N VAL A 88 -2.59 -19.63 6.03
CA VAL A 88 -3.78 -20.51 5.97
C VAL A 88 -4.83 -20.01 4.96
N VAL A 89 -4.94 -18.70 4.77
CA VAL A 89 -5.85 -18.07 3.82
C VAL A 89 -5.32 -18.16 2.39
N VAL A 90 -4.00 -18.06 2.21
CA VAL A 90 -3.34 -18.20 0.89
C VAL A 90 -3.62 -19.57 0.28
N ASP A 91 -3.51 -20.63 1.09
CA ASP A 91 -3.76 -22.00 0.63
C ASP A 91 -5.23 -22.21 0.23
N LEU A 92 -6.16 -21.67 1.02
CA LEU A 92 -7.59 -21.73 0.71
C LEU A 92 -7.91 -21.01 -0.60
N ILE A 93 -7.36 -19.81 -0.80
CA ILE A 93 -7.58 -19.02 -2.02
C ILE A 93 -6.98 -19.77 -3.22
N SER A 94 -5.71 -20.18 -3.15
CA SER A 94 -5.02 -20.89 -4.23
C SER A 94 -5.77 -22.16 -4.64
N THR A 95 -6.17 -22.98 -3.66
CA THR A 95 -6.96 -24.20 -3.90
C THR A 95 -8.29 -23.88 -4.57
N THR A 96 -8.98 -22.82 -4.15
CA THR A 96 -10.27 -22.42 -4.72
C THR A 96 -10.10 -21.98 -6.18
N LEU A 97 -9.08 -21.16 -6.49
CA LEU A 97 -8.81 -20.72 -7.86
C LEU A 97 -8.47 -21.89 -8.79
N GLU A 98 -7.69 -22.86 -8.30
CA GLU A 98 -7.38 -24.09 -9.04
C GLU A 98 -8.63 -24.93 -9.31
N GLN A 99 -9.47 -25.16 -8.28
CA GLN A 99 -10.74 -25.87 -8.43
C GLN A 99 -11.65 -25.21 -9.47
N ILE A 100 -11.75 -23.88 -9.47
CA ILE A 100 -12.53 -23.12 -10.45
C ILE A 100 -11.98 -23.34 -11.86
N ASN A 101 -10.66 -23.24 -12.06
CA ASN A 101 -10.05 -23.42 -13.38
C ASN A 101 -10.29 -24.85 -13.90
N THR A 102 -10.00 -25.86 -13.07
CA THR A 102 -10.20 -27.27 -13.44
C THR A 102 -11.66 -27.55 -13.76
N ARG A 103 -12.58 -27.13 -12.90
CA ARG A 103 -14.01 -27.43 -13.09
C ARG A 103 -14.62 -26.67 -14.27
N ALA A 104 -14.20 -25.42 -14.49
CA ALA A 104 -14.63 -24.65 -15.65
C ALA A 104 -14.19 -25.32 -16.96
N GLU A 105 -12.97 -25.86 -17.02
CA GLU A 105 -12.50 -26.61 -18.17
C GLU A 105 -13.30 -27.90 -18.40
N GLU A 106 -13.54 -28.69 -17.34
CA GLU A 106 -14.35 -29.92 -17.40
C GLU A 106 -15.78 -29.67 -17.88
N GLU A 107 -16.40 -28.56 -17.48
CA GLU A 107 -17.80 -28.21 -17.80
C GLU A 107 -17.95 -27.36 -19.07
N GLY A 108 -16.83 -27.01 -19.72
CA GLY A 108 -16.82 -26.13 -20.90
C GLY A 108 -17.38 -24.73 -20.59
N LEU A 109 -17.04 -24.19 -19.42
CA LEU A 109 -17.45 -22.86 -18.98
C LEU A 109 -16.37 -21.82 -19.33
N PRO A 110 -16.76 -20.60 -19.74
CA PRO A 110 -15.82 -19.56 -20.15
C PRO A 110 -15.23 -18.81 -18.94
N PHE A 111 -14.73 -19.55 -17.94
CA PHE A 111 -14.14 -19.00 -16.73
C PHE A 111 -12.64 -19.19 -16.70
N THR A 112 -11.92 -18.18 -16.21
CA THR A 112 -10.52 -18.33 -15.82
C THR A 112 -10.24 -17.53 -14.55
N ALA A 113 -9.58 -18.16 -13.61
CA ALA A 113 -9.17 -17.58 -12.34
C ALA A 113 -7.67 -17.21 -12.36
N HIS A 114 -7.39 -15.96 -12.01
CA HIS A 114 -6.06 -15.33 -12.09
C HIS A 114 -5.68 -14.73 -10.74
N GLN A 115 -4.49 -15.06 -10.27
CA GLN A 115 -3.85 -14.39 -9.15
C GLN A 115 -2.95 -13.27 -9.69
N VAL A 116 -3.12 -12.07 -9.14
CA VAL A 116 -2.27 -10.91 -9.44
C VAL A 116 -1.50 -10.51 -8.18
N VAL A 117 -0.27 -10.06 -8.37
CA VAL A 117 0.64 -9.68 -7.28
C VAL A 117 1.14 -8.24 -7.47
N PRO A 118 1.51 -7.52 -6.40
CA PRO A 118 2.18 -6.24 -6.53
C PRO A 118 3.49 -6.37 -7.32
N LYS A 119 3.85 -5.30 -8.03
CA LYS A 119 5.19 -5.16 -8.59
C LYS A 119 6.22 -5.27 -7.46
N ALA A 120 7.42 -5.78 -7.75
CA ALA A 120 8.45 -6.00 -6.73
C ALA A 120 8.76 -4.74 -5.90
N ASN A 121 8.83 -3.57 -6.55
CA ASN A 121 9.04 -2.28 -5.86
C ASN A 121 7.90 -1.84 -4.93
N ASP A 122 6.73 -2.45 -5.06
CA ASP A 122 5.51 -2.08 -4.35
C ASP A 122 5.10 -3.10 -3.28
N THR A 123 5.86 -4.18 -3.10
CA THR A 123 5.57 -5.17 -2.04
C THR A 123 5.72 -4.59 -0.63
N PHE A 124 5.20 -5.32 0.35
CA PHE A 124 5.23 -4.89 1.74
C PHE A 124 6.66 -4.74 2.26
N TRP A 125 7.52 -5.73 2.00
CA TRP A 125 8.88 -5.75 2.53
C TRP A 125 9.79 -4.79 1.78
N VAL A 126 9.63 -4.61 0.47
CA VAL A 126 10.42 -3.61 -0.26
C VAL A 126 10.07 -2.19 0.19
N ASN A 127 8.79 -1.89 0.46
CA ASN A 127 8.43 -0.58 1.02
C ASN A 127 8.87 -0.41 2.48
N LEU A 128 8.64 -1.39 3.35
CA LEU A 128 8.93 -1.26 4.78
C LEU A 128 10.41 -1.48 5.12
N LEU A 129 11.01 -2.59 4.68
CA LEU A 129 12.40 -2.94 4.95
C LEU A 129 13.35 -2.32 3.93
N GLY A 130 12.97 -2.21 2.66
CA GLY A 130 13.78 -1.53 1.64
C GLY A 130 13.72 -0.02 1.82
N LYS A 131 12.58 0.62 1.55
CA LYS A 131 12.43 2.08 1.57
C LYS A 131 12.29 2.70 2.97
N GLY A 132 12.05 1.89 3.99
CA GLY A 132 11.83 2.37 5.36
C GLY A 132 10.47 3.01 5.59
N TYR A 133 9.44 2.68 4.81
CA TYR A 133 8.10 3.21 5.05
C TYR A 133 7.61 2.80 6.44
N PRO A 134 6.98 3.72 7.20
CA PRO A 134 6.39 3.36 8.48
C PRO A 134 5.31 2.29 8.28
N ALA A 135 5.17 1.39 9.24
CA ALA A 135 4.11 0.40 9.24
C ALA A 135 2.73 1.09 9.09
N PRO A 136 1.80 0.53 8.29
CA PRO A 136 0.54 1.20 7.95
C PRO A 136 -0.28 1.65 9.16
N THR A 137 -0.80 2.87 9.12
CA THR A 137 -1.73 3.41 10.12
C THR A 137 -3.03 3.84 9.46
N GLN A 138 -4.06 4.14 10.26
CA GLN A 138 -5.34 4.67 9.76
C GLN A 138 -5.17 5.86 8.79
N SER A 139 -4.25 6.76 9.09
CA SER A 139 -3.95 7.97 8.30
C SER A 139 -2.90 7.77 7.20
N PHE A 140 -2.23 6.61 7.16
CA PHE A 140 -1.16 6.35 6.20
C PHE A 140 -1.18 4.87 5.78
N ARG A 141 -2.21 4.51 4.99
CA ARG A 141 -2.47 3.15 4.48
C ARG A 141 -1.91 2.95 3.07
N TRP A 142 -0.59 3.04 2.92
CA TRP A 142 0.06 2.94 1.61
C TRP A 142 -0.09 1.55 0.94
N CYS A 143 -0.36 0.50 1.73
CA CYS A 143 -0.46 -0.87 1.23
C CYS A 143 -1.75 -1.15 0.44
N THR A 144 -2.87 -0.48 0.73
CA THR A 144 -4.15 -0.77 0.06
C THR A 144 -4.08 -0.44 -1.43
N GLU A 145 -3.60 0.75 -1.77
CA GLU A 145 -3.44 1.20 -3.16
C GLU A 145 -2.46 0.28 -3.91
N ARG A 146 -1.20 0.23 -3.44
CA ARG A 146 -0.09 -0.47 -4.09
C ARG A 146 -0.25 -1.97 -4.23
N MET A 147 -0.83 -2.62 -3.22
CA MET A 147 -0.81 -4.07 -3.11
C MET A 147 -2.15 -4.73 -3.42
N LYS A 148 -3.26 -3.98 -3.36
CA LYS A 148 -4.60 -4.52 -3.64
C LYS A 148 -5.26 -3.87 -4.86
N ILE A 149 -5.17 -2.54 -4.97
CA ILE A 149 -5.88 -1.80 -6.03
C ILE A 149 -5.07 -1.81 -7.33
N ASP A 150 -3.78 -1.48 -7.29
CA ASP A 150 -2.96 -1.33 -8.49
C ASP A 150 -2.78 -2.62 -9.30
N PRO A 151 -2.58 -3.81 -8.69
CA PRO A 151 -2.49 -5.07 -9.44
C PRO A 151 -3.78 -5.41 -10.16
N VAL A 152 -4.92 -5.28 -9.48
CA VAL A 152 -6.25 -5.55 -10.06
C VAL A 152 -6.60 -4.51 -11.13
N SER A 153 -6.29 -3.24 -10.89
CA SER A 153 -6.51 -2.16 -11.86
C SER A 153 -5.70 -2.39 -13.13
N SER A 154 -4.44 -2.82 -12.98
CA SER A 154 -3.57 -3.16 -14.13
C SER A 154 -4.16 -4.32 -14.95
N PHE A 155 -4.70 -5.34 -14.28
CA PHE A 155 -5.38 -6.46 -14.94
C PHE A 155 -6.65 -6.01 -15.67
N ILE A 156 -7.49 -5.18 -15.03
CA ILE A 156 -8.71 -4.64 -15.64
C ILE A 156 -8.37 -3.79 -16.88
N LEU A 157 -7.37 -2.91 -16.78
CA LEU A 157 -6.94 -2.06 -17.89
C LEU A 157 -6.39 -2.87 -19.08
N ASP A 158 -5.69 -3.97 -18.83
CA ASP A 158 -5.30 -4.92 -19.89
C ASP A 158 -6.53 -5.48 -20.62
N LYS A 159 -7.59 -5.85 -19.89
CA LYS A 159 -8.84 -6.36 -20.50
C LYS A 159 -9.61 -5.28 -21.24
N VAL A 160 -9.72 -4.07 -20.69
CA VAL A 160 -10.31 -2.92 -21.37
C VAL A 160 -9.57 -2.63 -22.68
N THR A 161 -8.24 -2.69 -22.67
CA THR A 161 -7.42 -2.44 -23.88
C THR A 161 -7.70 -3.46 -24.99
N ARG A 162 -7.97 -4.73 -24.62
CA ARG A 162 -8.23 -5.82 -25.58
C ARG A 162 -9.68 -5.88 -26.06
N HIS A 163 -10.64 -5.54 -25.20
CA HIS A 163 -12.07 -5.75 -25.45
C HIS A 163 -12.89 -4.46 -25.56
N GLY A 164 -12.26 -3.30 -25.38
CA GLY A 164 -12.90 -1.97 -25.40
C GLY A 164 -13.58 -1.62 -24.07
N GLU A 165 -14.48 -2.46 -23.58
CA GLU A 165 -15.19 -2.27 -22.32
C GLU A 165 -15.26 -3.57 -21.50
N VAL A 166 -15.40 -3.45 -20.18
CA VAL A 166 -15.55 -4.59 -19.26
C VAL A 166 -16.59 -4.31 -18.18
N ILE A 167 -17.19 -5.36 -17.62
CA ILE A 167 -18.06 -5.28 -16.44
C ILE A 167 -17.32 -5.85 -15.23
N VAL A 168 -17.04 -5.01 -14.24
CA VAL A 168 -16.40 -5.39 -12.98
C VAL A 168 -17.49 -5.75 -11.97
N VAL A 169 -17.49 -6.99 -11.49
CA VAL A 169 -18.49 -7.46 -10.53
C VAL A 169 -17.89 -7.51 -9.14
N LEU A 170 -18.56 -6.86 -8.17
CA LEU A 170 -18.07 -6.68 -6.80
C LEU A 170 -19.09 -7.17 -5.76
N GLY A 171 -18.61 -7.87 -4.73
CA GLY A 171 -19.41 -8.27 -3.57
C GLY A 171 -19.56 -7.15 -2.53
N ALA A 172 -19.91 -5.94 -2.95
CA ALA A 172 -20.18 -4.83 -2.03
C ALA A 172 -21.64 -4.83 -1.60
N ARG A 173 -21.92 -4.45 -0.34
CA ARG A 173 -23.29 -4.39 0.20
C ARG A 173 -23.58 -3.06 0.87
N SER A 174 -24.79 -2.55 0.70
CA SER A 174 -25.27 -1.28 1.27
C SER A 174 -25.25 -1.31 2.80
N GLN A 175 -25.57 -2.46 3.39
CA GLN A 175 -25.61 -2.67 4.85
C GLN A 175 -24.23 -2.80 5.51
N GLU A 176 -23.10 -2.74 4.77
CA GLU A 176 -21.76 -2.84 5.39
C GLU A 176 -21.36 -1.60 6.18
N SER A 177 -21.76 -0.40 5.74
CA SER A 177 -21.58 0.85 6.49
C SER A 177 -22.35 1.99 5.82
N ALA A 178 -22.73 3.01 6.60
CA ALA A 178 -23.38 4.21 6.08
C ALA A 178 -22.55 4.90 4.97
N SER A 179 -21.22 4.91 5.10
CA SER A 179 -20.33 5.48 4.08
C SER A 179 -20.33 4.66 2.78
N ARG A 180 -20.40 3.32 2.86
CA ARG A 180 -20.52 2.47 1.66
C ARG A 180 -21.85 2.68 0.96
N ALA A 181 -22.95 2.75 1.71
CA ALA A 181 -24.28 3.05 1.17
C ALA A 181 -24.29 4.40 0.40
N GLN A 182 -23.69 5.45 0.97
CA GLN A 182 -23.61 6.76 0.31
C GLN A 182 -22.80 6.72 -0.99
N VAL A 183 -21.68 5.98 -1.02
CA VAL A 183 -20.85 5.85 -2.23
C VAL A 183 -21.61 5.08 -3.31
N ILE A 184 -22.27 3.97 -2.95
CA ILE A 184 -23.05 3.16 -3.89
C ILE A 184 -24.19 4.00 -4.48
N ALA A 185 -24.97 4.67 -3.63
CA ALA A 185 -26.08 5.53 -4.05
C ALA A 185 -25.62 6.68 -4.97
N LYS A 186 -24.44 7.26 -4.73
CA LYS A 186 -23.89 8.34 -5.57
C LYS A 186 -23.55 7.90 -6.99
N HIS A 187 -23.13 6.65 -7.17
CA HIS A 187 -22.70 6.12 -8.46
C HIS A 187 -23.80 5.36 -9.20
N LYS A 188 -24.93 5.09 -8.55
CA LYS A 188 -26.09 4.43 -9.12
C LYS A 188 -26.69 5.27 -10.25
N VAL A 189 -27.04 4.59 -11.35
CA VAL A 189 -27.72 5.20 -12.49
C VAL A 189 -29.15 4.66 -12.52
N ASP A 190 -30.13 5.54 -12.37
CA ASP A 190 -31.54 5.14 -12.35
C ASP A 190 -31.92 4.42 -13.65
N GLY A 191 -32.51 3.22 -13.50
CA GLY A 191 -32.90 2.37 -14.62
C GLY A 191 -31.79 1.50 -15.22
N SER A 192 -30.56 1.53 -14.68
CA SER A 192 -29.45 0.68 -15.11
C SER A 192 -28.92 -0.17 -13.96
N LEU A 193 -28.70 -1.47 -14.21
CA LEU A 193 -28.00 -2.36 -13.27
C LEU A 193 -26.50 -2.03 -13.19
N LEU A 194 -25.96 -1.39 -14.23
CA LEU A 194 -24.55 -1.04 -14.35
C LEU A 194 -24.31 0.41 -13.94
N SER A 195 -23.24 0.63 -13.18
CA SER A 195 -22.70 1.95 -12.85
C SER A 195 -21.33 2.13 -13.49
N LYS A 196 -20.89 3.35 -13.82
CA LYS A 196 -19.52 3.55 -14.34
C LYS A 196 -18.50 3.41 -13.21
N HIS A 197 -17.37 2.75 -13.49
CA HIS A 197 -16.26 2.69 -12.54
C HIS A 197 -15.66 4.08 -12.33
N SER A 198 -15.38 4.44 -11.08
CA SER A 198 -14.99 5.82 -10.71
C SER A 198 -13.61 6.25 -11.21
N SER A 199 -12.68 5.31 -11.35
CA SER A 199 -11.27 5.58 -11.71
C SER A 199 -10.77 4.86 -12.96
N LEU A 200 -11.54 3.93 -13.54
CA LEU A 200 -11.10 3.07 -14.64
C LEU A 200 -11.96 3.36 -15.87
N PRO A 201 -11.45 4.08 -16.87
CA PRO A 201 -12.15 4.30 -18.14
C PRO A 201 -12.49 2.96 -18.81
N GLY A 202 -13.69 2.85 -19.39
CA GLY A 202 -14.14 1.63 -20.06
C GLY A 202 -14.56 0.49 -19.13
N ALA A 203 -14.55 0.69 -17.80
CA ALA A 203 -15.06 -0.29 -16.85
C ALA A 203 -16.42 0.14 -16.28
N TYR A 204 -17.36 -0.81 -16.23
CA TYR A 204 -18.63 -0.69 -15.53
C TYR A 204 -18.59 -1.52 -14.26
N THR A 205 -19.48 -1.26 -13.31
CA THR A 205 -19.56 -1.93 -12.02
C THR A 205 -20.94 -2.49 -11.81
N TYR A 206 -20.99 -3.72 -11.32
CA TYR A 206 -22.21 -4.44 -10.98
C TYR A 206 -22.07 -5.07 -9.58
N MET A 207 -23.13 -5.00 -8.77
CA MET A 207 -23.12 -5.44 -7.36
C MET A 207 -24.35 -6.32 -7.06
N PRO A 208 -24.33 -7.61 -7.43
CA PRO A 208 -25.53 -8.47 -7.41
C PRO A 208 -26.09 -8.75 -6.01
N ILE A 209 -25.29 -8.53 -4.97
CA ILE A 209 -25.67 -8.76 -3.56
C ILE A 209 -25.77 -7.46 -2.76
N GLU A 210 -25.92 -6.30 -3.43
CA GLU A 210 -25.95 -4.97 -2.82
C GLU A 210 -26.87 -4.92 -1.59
N ASP A 211 -28.06 -5.51 -1.69
CA ASP A 211 -29.10 -5.44 -0.67
C ASP A 211 -29.06 -6.58 0.36
N TRP A 212 -28.15 -7.54 0.20
CA TRP A 212 -28.06 -8.69 1.11
C TRP A 212 -27.51 -8.28 2.48
N SER A 213 -28.05 -8.90 3.53
CA SER A 213 -27.53 -8.82 4.88
C SER A 213 -26.31 -9.72 5.08
N PHE A 214 -25.68 -9.63 6.25
CA PHE A 214 -24.55 -10.49 6.59
C PHE A 214 -24.97 -11.96 6.68
N ASP A 215 -26.12 -12.24 7.30
CA ASP A 215 -26.59 -13.59 7.57
C ASP A 215 -27.05 -14.27 6.27
N GLU A 216 -27.72 -13.55 5.38
CA GLU A 216 -28.15 -14.08 4.08
C GLU A 216 -26.98 -14.55 3.21
N VAL A 217 -25.84 -13.85 3.24
CA VAL A 217 -24.61 -14.29 2.55
C VAL A 217 -24.16 -15.66 3.08
N TRP A 218 -24.19 -15.88 4.39
CA TRP A 218 -23.82 -17.17 4.96
C TRP A 218 -24.88 -18.24 4.75
N MET A 219 -26.17 -17.90 4.81
CA MET A 219 -27.26 -18.80 4.50
C MET A 219 -27.11 -19.34 3.08
N TYR A 220 -26.77 -18.49 2.11
CA TYR A 220 -26.47 -18.92 0.75
C TYR A 220 -25.24 -19.83 0.67
N LEU A 221 -24.11 -19.41 1.26
CA LEU A 221 -22.86 -20.20 1.18
C LEU A 221 -22.93 -21.55 1.91
N LEU A 222 -23.67 -21.65 3.01
CA LEU A 222 -23.82 -22.90 3.75
C LEU A 222 -25.03 -23.71 3.31
N GLY A 223 -25.91 -23.13 2.49
CA GLY A 223 -27.12 -23.76 2.02
C GLY A 223 -26.86 -24.91 1.05
N ALA A 224 -25.90 -24.77 0.14
CA ALA A 224 -25.58 -25.78 -0.88
C ALA A 224 -24.07 -25.93 -1.12
N PRO A 225 -23.62 -27.04 -1.76
CA PRO A 225 -22.22 -27.21 -2.13
C PRO A 225 -21.74 -26.14 -3.11
N ALA A 226 -20.42 -25.89 -3.16
CA ALA A 226 -19.87 -24.92 -4.10
C ALA A 226 -20.06 -25.41 -5.55
N PRO A 227 -20.43 -24.53 -6.51
CA PRO A 227 -20.74 -24.97 -7.87
C PRO A 227 -19.50 -25.48 -8.64
N TRP A 228 -18.30 -25.08 -8.23
CA TRP A 228 -17.03 -25.62 -8.76
C TRP A 228 -16.51 -26.84 -7.98
N GLY A 229 -17.30 -27.39 -7.05
CA GLY A 229 -16.94 -28.53 -6.21
C GLY A 229 -16.44 -28.17 -4.81
N GLY A 230 -16.72 -29.07 -3.85
CA GLY A 230 -16.40 -28.88 -2.43
C GLY A 230 -17.48 -28.14 -1.64
N THR A 231 -17.13 -27.65 -0.45
CA THR A 231 -18.06 -26.92 0.43
C THR A 231 -17.43 -25.64 0.96
N HIS A 232 -18.27 -24.71 1.41
CA HIS A 232 -17.82 -23.46 2.02
C HIS A 232 -17.48 -23.58 3.52
N HIS A 233 -17.49 -24.81 4.08
CA HIS A 233 -17.24 -25.05 5.50
C HIS A 233 -15.84 -24.63 5.94
N LYS A 234 -14.80 -24.83 5.12
CA LYS A 234 -13.44 -24.35 5.46
C LYS A 234 -13.40 -22.84 5.63
N LEU A 235 -14.03 -22.12 4.70
CA LEU A 235 -14.17 -20.65 4.79
C LEU A 235 -14.95 -20.25 6.04
N PHE A 236 -16.06 -20.92 6.34
CA PHE A 236 -16.85 -20.65 7.54
C PHE A 236 -16.07 -20.94 8.84
N SER A 237 -15.36 -22.06 8.91
CA SER A 237 -14.51 -22.43 10.05
C SER A 237 -13.45 -21.38 10.33
N LEU A 238 -12.80 -20.84 9.28
CA LEU A 238 -11.89 -19.71 9.45
C LEU A 238 -12.60 -18.57 10.18
N TYR A 239 -13.72 -18.08 9.65
CA TYR A 239 -14.50 -16.97 10.23
C TYR A 239 -14.94 -17.24 11.68
N LYS A 240 -15.34 -18.47 11.97
CA LYS A 240 -15.69 -18.91 13.33
C LYS A 240 -14.50 -18.83 14.27
N ASP A 241 -13.35 -19.38 13.88
CA ASP A 241 -12.14 -19.41 14.70
C ASP A 241 -11.64 -17.99 14.98
N SER A 242 -11.75 -17.09 14.01
CA SER A 242 -11.31 -15.70 14.11
C SER A 242 -12.18 -14.77 14.95
N ASN A 243 -13.30 -15.28 15.45
CA ASN A 243 -14.18 -14.60 16.38
C ASN A 243 -14.00 -15.12 17.83
N ALA A 244 -12.88 -15.77 18.16
CA ALA A 244 -12.57 -16.26 19.51
C ALA A 244 -13.69 -17.14 20.12
N GLY A 245 -14.35 -17.94 19.28
CA GLY A 245 -15.40 -18.87 19.71
C GLY A 245 -16.79 -18.26 19.98
N GLU A 246 -17.00 -16.95 19.80
CA GLU A 246 -18.31 -16.28 20.02
C GLU A 246 -19.26 -16.37 18.81
N CYS A 247 -19.35 -17.53 18.14
CA CYS A 247 -20.45 -17.79 17.21
C CYS A 247 -21.29 -18.97 17.73
N PRO A 248 -22.45 -18.71 18.39
CA PRO A 248 -23.53 -19.67 18.29
C PRO A 248 -23.86 -19.79 16.80
N VAL A 249 -24.01 -21.02 16.29
CA VAL A 249 -24.62 -21.21 14.98
C VAL A 249 -26.08 -20.80 15.17
N VAL A 250 -26.41 -19.58 14.76
CA VAL A 250 -27.73 -18.99 14.99
C VAL A 250 -28.62 -19.38 13.81
N ILE A 251 -29.55 -20.32 14.07
CA ILE A 251 -30.69 -20.61 13.19
C ILE A 251 -31.88 -19.68 13.52
N ASP A 252 -31.76 -18.82 14.55
CA ASP A 252 -32.84 -17.94 15.04
C ASP A 252 -32.51 -16.43 14.90
N THR A 253 -33.31 -15.72 14.12
CA THR A 253 -33.34 -14.27 13.87
C THR A 253 -33.19 -13.32 15.08
N LYS A 254 -33.33 -13.80 16.32
CA LYS A 254 -33.23 -12.98 17.54
C LYS A 254 -31.85 -12.90 18.19
N THR A 255 -30.86 -13.66 17.72
CA THR A 255 -29.51 -13.65 18.30
C THR A 255 -28.59 -12.70 17.52
N PRO A 256 -27.80 -11.81 18.19
CA PRO A 256 -26.93 -10.86 17.50
C PRO A 256 -25.90 -11.54 16.59
N SER A 257 -25.79 -11.08 15.34
CA SER A 257 -24.85 -11.60 14.33
C SER A 257 -23.39 -11.36 14.74
N CYS A 258 -22.62 -12.46 14.86
CA CYS A 258 -21.19 -12.49 15.18
C CYS A 258 -20.35 -12.21 13.91
N GLY A 259 -20.08 -10.95 13.54
CA GLY A 259 -19.67 -10.70 12.15
C GLY A 259 -18.80 -9.50 11.81
N ASN A 260 -17.74 -9.20 12.58
CA ASN A 260 -16.79 -8.13 12.19
C ASN A 260 -15.32 -8.59 12.01
N SER A 261 -14.96 -9.83 12.35
CA SER A 261 -13.58 -10.30 12.15
C SER A 261 -13.36 -10.66 10.67
N ARG A 262 -12.50 -9.88 10.00
CA ARG A 262 -12.09 -10.07 8.60
C ARG A 262 -10.65 -10.58 8.59
N PHE A 263 -10.41 -11.63 7.81
CA PHE A 263 -9.06 -12.08 7.48
C PHE A 263 -8.38 -11.07 6.58
N GLY A 264 -7.10 -10.87 6.79
CA GLY A 264 -6.27 -10.07 5.91
C GLY A 264 -4.80 -10.39 6.12
N CYS A 265 -3.96 -9.41 5.79
CA CYS A 265 -2.53 -9.57 5.93
C CYS A 265 -2.09 -9.70 7.38
N TRP A 266 -1.25 -10.70 7.65
CA TRP A 266 -0.73 -10.99 8.99
C TRP A 266 0.17 -9.85 9.51
N THR A 267 0.61 -8.95 8.63
CA THR A 267 1.42 -7.78 8.96
C THR A 267 0.59 -6.53 9.29
N CYS A 268 -0.74 -6.62 9.30
CA CYS A 268 -1.62 -5.47 9.47
C CYS A 268 -1.45 -4.79 10.85
N THR A 269 -0.97 -3.55 10.83
CA THR A 269 -0.76 -2.71 12.03
C THR A 269 -1.83 -1.63 12.20
N VAL A 270 -2.83 -1.61 11.31
CA VAL A 270 -3.93 -0.64 11.35
C VAL A 270 -4.96 -0.96 12.43
N VAL A 271 -5.18 -2.25 12.68
CA VAL A 271 -5.93 -2.74 13.85
C VAL A 271 -5.01 -2.78 15.07
N THR A 272 -5.56 -2.75 16.28
CA THR A 272 -4.74 -2.81 17.49
C THR A 272 -4.33 -4.25 17.82
N LYS A 273 -5.29 -5.17 17.74
CA LYS A 273 -5.13 -6.62 17.87
C LYS A 273 -5.61 -7.30 16.61
N ASP A 274 -4.88 -8.33 16.18
CA ASP A 274 -5.29 -9.19 15.09
C ASP A 274 -6.08 -10.37 15.66
N ARG A 275 -7.41 -10.19 15.76
CA ARG A 275 -8.32 -11.20 16.32
C ARG A 275 -8.36 -12.47 15.47
N ALA A 276 -8.14 -12.35 14.16
CA ALA A 276 -8.14 -13.50 13.27
C ALA A 276 -6.92 -14.38 13.54
N MET A 277 -5.74 -13.76 13.67
CA MET A 277 -4.53 -14.48 14.04
C MET A 277 -4.60 -15.05 15.46
N GLU A 278 -5.17 -14.32 16.42
CA GLU A 278 -5.40 -14.81 17.79
C GLU A 278 -6.32 -16.04 17.79
N GLY A 279 -7.42 -15.99 17.04
CA GLY A 279 -8.35 -17.10 16.87
C GLY A 279 -7.73 -18.35 16.25
N LEU A 280 -6.94 -18.20 15.18
CA LEU A 280 -6.21 -19.30 14.55
C LEU A 280 -5.18 -19.94 15.52
N ILE A 281 -4.50 -19.12 16.33
CA ILE A 281 -3.57 -19.63 17.35
C ILE A 281 -4.33 -20.42 18.43
N GLU A 282 -5.51 -19.94 18.83
CA GLU A 282 -6.38 -20.61 19.81
C GLU A 282 -6.98 -21.91 19.26
N SER A 283 -7.25 -21.98 17.95
CA SER A 283 -7.78 -23.19 17.30
C SER A 283 -6.72 -24.25 16.96
N GLY A 284 -5.43 -23.94 17.09
CA GLY A 284 -4.34 -24.93 17.01
C GLY A 284 -3.11 -24.50 16.21
N GLU A 285 -3.17 -23.38 15.48
CA GLU A 285 -2.08 -22.89 14.62
C GLU A 285 -0.98 -22.17 15.44
N LEU A 286 -0.40 -22.87 16.41
CA LEU A 286 0.54 -22.32 17.39
C LEU A 286 1.81 -21.71 16.76
N TRP A 287 2.19 -22.17 15.56
CA TRP A 287 3.33 -21.64 14.82
C TRP A 287 3.15 -20.16 14.44
N MET A 288 1.90 -19.68 14.31
CA MET A 288 1.58 -18.27 14.01
C MET A 288 1.94 -17.31 15.15
N LYS A 289 2.23 -17.79 16.37
CA LYS A 289 2.71 -16.96 17.49
C LYS A 289 3.96 -16.15 17.14
N ARG A 290 4.83 -16.69 16.28
CA ARG A 290 6.04 -15.99 15.80
C ARG A 290 5.68 -14.82 14.88
N LEU A 291 4.72 -15.02 13.97
CA LEU A 291 4.19 -13.97 13.09
C LEU A 291 3.52 -12.86 13.92
N LYS A 292 2.67 -13.25 14.88
CA LYS A 292 2.02 -12.32 15.82
C LYS A 292 3.04 -11.44 16.55
N SER A 293 4.08 -12.06 17.08
CA SER A 293 5.13 -11.36 17.82
C SER A 293 5.89 -10.36 16.95
N PHE A 294 6.11 -10.68 15.67
CA PHE A 294 6.73 -9.77 14.71
C PHE A 294 5.79 -8.63 14.30
N ARG A 295 4.52 -8.93 14.04
CA ARG A 295 3.48 -7.92 13.80
C ARG A 295 3.35 -6.96 14.98
N ASP A 296 3.35 -7.45 16.21
CA ASP A 296 3.24 -6.63 17.42
C ASP A 296 4.49 -5.77 17.65
N LEU A 297 5.67 -6.23 17.19
CA LEU A 297 6.87 -5.39 17.10
C LEU A 297 6.65 -4.22 16.13
N LEU A 298 6.16 -4.47 14.91
CA LEU A 298 5.87 -3.40 13.94
C LEU A 298 4.82 -2.43 14.47
N TYR A 299 3.74 -2.94 15.06
CA TYR A 299 2.68 -2.13 15.66
C TYR A 299 3.21 -1.20 16.77
N ARG A 300 4.10 -1.69 17.65
CA ARG A 300 4.70 -0.84 18.70
C ARG A 300 5.45 0.36 18.14
N THR A 301 6.04 0.24 16.96
CA THR A 301 6.78 1.35 16.32
C THR A 301 5.85 2.47 15.81
N THR A 302 4.56 2.19 15.59
CA THR A 302 3.59 3.20 15.14
C THR A 302 3.13 4.14 16.26
N ARG A 303 3.34 3.73 17.53
CA ARG A 303 2.94 4.48 18.72
C ARG A 303 3.64 5.85 18.74
N PRO A 304 2.93 6.96 19.02
CA PRO A 304 3.49 8.31 18.94
C PRO A 304 4.80 8.52 19.70
N HIS A 305 4.91 8.00 20.93
CA HIS A 305 6.10 8.13 21.78
C HIS A 305 7.33 7.35 21.24
N ASN A 306 7.11 6.34 20.40
CA ASN A 306 8.17 5.52 19.82
C ASN A 306 8.69 6.05 18.48
N LYS A 307 8.02 7.03 17.87
CA LYS A 307 8.36 7.48 16.51
C LYS A 307 9.80 7.98 16.42
N ALA A 308 10.24 8.81 17.36
CA ALA A 308 11.61 9.36 17.36
C ALA A 308 12.68 8.28 17.55
N LYS A 309 12.35 7.18 18.23
CA LYS A 309 13.27 6.04 18.42
C LYS A 309 13.52 5.28 17.12
N TYR A 310 12.45 4.98 16.37
CA TYR A 310 12.55 4.09 15.21
C TYR A 310 12.69 4.83 13.88
N ARG A 311 12.29 6.10 13.80
CA ARG A 311 12.21 6.84 12.54
C ARG A 311 13.26 7.94 12.46
N ASN A 312 13.88 8.03 11.31
CA ASN A 312 14.78 9.10 10.90
C ASN A 312 14.05 10.45 10.98
N HIS A 313 14.76 11.51 11.36
CA HIS A 313 14.21 12.86 11.42
C HIS A 313 14.15 13.52 10.03
N LYS A 314 14.89 12.99 9.05
CA LYS A 314 14.91 13.43 7.64
C LYS A 314 13.93 12.60 6.81
N ARG A 315 13.12 13.26 5.98
CA ARG A 315 12.31 12.56 4.97
C ARG A 315 13.24 11.93 3.91
N ARG A 316 12.72 11.02 3.08
CA ARG A 316 13.46 10.44 1.94
C ARG A 316 13.92 11.47 0.90
N THR A 317 13.48 12.72 1.00
CA THR A 317 14.04 13.85 0.23
C THR A 317 15.39 14.34 0.78
N GLY A 318 15.89 13.77 1.87
CA GLY A 318 17.08 14.22 2.59
C GLY A 318 16.84 15.47 3.46
N LYS A 319 15.60 15.92 3.65
CA LYS A 319 15.27 17.17 4.37
C LYS A 319 14.40 16.92 5.61
N VAL A 320 14.64 17.70 6.65
CA VAL A 320 13.81 17.77 7.85
C VAL A 320 12.58 18.63 7.56
N GLN A 321 11.41 18.04 7.73
CA GLN A 321 10.13 18.74 7.59
C GLN A 321 9.50 18.98 8.95
N TYR A 322 8.88 20.13 9.13
CA TYR A 322 8.22 20.52 10.37
C TYR A 322 6.72 20.60 10.14
N ALA A 323 5.93 20.15 11.12
CA ALA A 323 4.49 20.31 11.09
C ALA A 323 4.13 21.81 11.17
N ARG A 324 3.16 22.25 10.36
CA ARG A 324 2.56 23.58 10.50
C ARG A 324 1.53 23.50 11.63
N GLY A 325 1.84 24.06 12.79
CA GLY A 325 0.86 24.30 13.87
C GLY A 325 0.20 25.68 13.71
N GLN A 326 -1.01 25.85 14.26
CA GLN A 326 -1.61 27.17 14.45
C GLN A 326 -0.68 28.03 15.31
N ILE A 327 -0.55 29.30 14.93
CA ILE A 327 0.07 30.34 15.74
C ILE A 327 -0.91 30.59 16.87
N ASP A 328 -0.64 30.00 18.03
CA ASP A 328 -1.35 30.32 19.27
C ASP A 328 -0.25 30.62 20.31
N ASP A 329 -0.19 31.90 20.66
CA ASP A 329 0.64 32.56 21.65
C ASP A 329 2.18 32.41 21.64
N ASP A 330 2.79 33.55 21.93
CA ASP A 330 4.13 33.99 21.54
C ASP A 330 5.30 33.39 22.35
N THR A 331 5.20 32.16 22.87
CA THR A 331 6.26 31.66 23.79
C THR A 331 6.68 30.20 23.73
N THR A 332 6.11 29.31 22.89
CA THR A 332 6.79 28.01 22.62
C THR A 332 6.29 27.31 21.36
N ILE A 333 6.77 27.73 20.19
CA ILE A 333 6.58 26.93 18.96
C ILE A 333 7.63 25.81 18.93
N GLU A 334 7.43 24.74 19.72
CA GLU A 334 8.08 23.46 19.40
C GLU A 334 7.51 22.95 18.07
N LYS A 335 8.10 23.39 16.95
CA LYS A 335 7.76 22.89 15.62
C LYS A 335 8.04 21.39 15.59
N LYS A 336 7.00 20.58 15.71
CA LYS A 336 7.11 19.13 15.73
C LYS A 336 7.68 18.62 14.40
N VAL A 337 8.83 17.97 14.44
CA VAL A 337 9.45 17.35 13.26
C VAL A 337 8.57 16.22 12.75
N ILE A 338 8.29 16.20 11.44
CA ILE A 338 7.58 15.13 10.76
C ILE A 338 8.56 13.98 10.53
N PRO A 339 8.36 12.80 11.15
CA PRO A 339 9.31 11.71 11.03
C PRO A 339 9.42 11.18 9.59
N GLY A 340 10.64 10.83 9.21
CA GLY A 340 11.05 10.18 7.98
C GLY A 340 10.96 8.65 8.01
N PRO A 341 11.74 7.92 7.20
CA PRO A 341 11.70 6.47 7.14
C PRO A 341 12.24 5.82 8.42
N TYR A 342 12.07 4.51 8.58
CA TYR A 342 12.77 3.74 9.62
C TYR A 342 14.29 3.80 9.40
N TRP A 343 15.05 3.91 10.49
CA TRP A 343 16.53 3.86 10.43
C TRP A 343 17.01 2.55 9.80
N LEU A 344 18.12 2.59 9.06
CA LEU A 344 18.69 1.41 8.39
C LEU A 344 18.98 0.27 9.36
N ALA A 345 19.54 0.58 10.54
CA ALA A 345 19.86 -0.43 11.55
C ALA A 345 18.62 -1.24 12.01
N TYR A 346 17.45 -0.61 12.15
CA TYR A 346 16.22 -1.34 12.48
C TYR A 346 15.72 -2.18 11.30
N ARG A 347 15.83 -1.66 10.07
CA ARG A 347 15.47 -2.40 8.85
C ARG A 347 16.32 -3.67 8.72
N GLN A 348 17.63 -3.58 8.92
CA GLN A 348 18.56 -4.71 8.94
C GLN A 348 18.20 -5.73 10.04
N ALA A 349 17.98 -5.28 11.27
CA ALA A 349 17.62 -6.14 12.38
C ALA A 349 16.28 -6.87 12.16
N TRP A 350 15.29 -6.17 11.60
CA TRP A 350 13.99 -6.76 11.31
C TRP A 350 14.03 -7.70 10.12
N LEU A 351 14.84 -7.41 9.10
CA LEU A 351 15.08 -8.36 8.01
C LEU A 351 15.68 -9.66 8.54
N LYS A 352 16.74 -9.58 9.35
CA LYS A 352 17.35 -10.76 9.97
C LYS A 352 16.31 -11.57 10.75
N LYS A 353 15.52 -10.90 11.59
CA LYS A 353 14.46 -11.54 12.37
C LYS A 353 13.38 -12.18 11.48
N LEU A 354 13.01 -11.55 10.37
CA LEU A 354 12.04 -12.11 9.42
C LEU A 354 12.59 -13.38 8.76
N LEU A 355 13.85 -13.37 8.32
CA LEU A 355 14.53 -14.54 7.75
C LEU A 355 14.65 -15.67 8.77
N GLU A 356 15.00 -15.35 10.02
CA GLU A 356 15.03 -16.33 11.11
C GLU A 356 13.65 -16.94 11.35
N ILE A 357 12.57 -16.15 11.33
CA ILE A 357 11.20 -16.67 11.47
C ILE A 357 10.88 -17.60 10.31
N GLN A 358 11.11 -17.17 9.06
CA GLN A 358 10.87 -17.99 7.87
C GLN A 358 11.63 -19.31 7.94
N LYS A 359 12.92 -19.28 8.28
CA LYS A 359 13.74 -20.49 8.43
C LYS A 359 13.19 -21.41 9.52
N ASN A 360 12.94 -20.89 10.72
CA ASN A 360 12.41 -21.68 11.84
C ASN A 360 11.06 -22.34 11.52
N LEU A 361 10.19 -21.67 10.75
CA LEU A 361 8.91 -22.23 10.33
C LEU A 361 9.09 -23.39 9.34
N ASN A 362 9.98 -23.22 8.35
CA ASN A 362 10.30 -24.25 7.37
C ASN A 362 11.02 -25.46 8.00
N ASP A 363 11.99 -25.22 8.88
CA ASP A 363 12.67 -26.27 9.65
C ASP A 363 11.68 -27.04 10.55
N GLY A 364 10.61 -26.38 11.00
CA GLY A 364 9.50 -26.97 11.74
C GLY A 364 8.43 -27.65 10.88
N GLY A 365 8.65 -27.82 9.57
CA GLY A 365 7.74 -28.50 8.65
C GLY A 365 6.65 -27.64 8.03
N ASN A 366 6.63 -26.32 8.30
CA ASN A 366 5.66 -25.40 7.70
C ASN A 366 6.30 -24.79 6.45
N ALA A 367 5.97 -25.32 5.28
CA ALA A 367 6.46 -24.81 4.00
C ALA A 367 5.88 -23.40 3.72
N ILE A 368 6.57 -22.37 4.19
CA ILE A 368 6.10 -20.97 4.16
C ILE A 368 7.19 -20.06 3.60
N ARG A 369 6.77 -19.17 2.71
CA ARG A 369 7.58 -18.06 2.20
C ARG A 369 6.97 -16.75 2.67
N LEU A 370 7.63 -16.11 3.64
CA LEU A 370 7.27 -14.80 4.18
C LEU A 370 7.88 -13.65 3.39
N ILE A 371 9.05 -13.87 2.78
CA ILE A 371 9.76 -12.90 1.93
C ILE A 371 10.40 -13.62 0.75
N HIS A 372 10.23 -13.06 -0.45
CA HIS A 372 10.75 -13.61 -1.70
C HIS A 372 12.18 -13.15 -1.99
N GLU A 373 12.91 -13.93 -2.77
CA GLU A 373 14.28 -13.59 -3.19
C GLU A 373 14.33 -12.30 -4.01
N ASP A 374 13.34 -12.08 -4.86
CA ASP A 374 13.24 -10.85 -5.63
C ASP A 374 13.02 -9.63 -4.72
N GLU A 375 12.27 -9.78 -3.62
CA GLU A 375 12.15 -8.71 -2.63
C GLU A 375 13.49 -8.43 -1.94
N LEU A 376 14.28 -9.46 -1.61
CA LEU A 376 15.63 -9.30 -1.04
C LEU A 376 16.56 -8.52 -1.98
N LYS A 377 16.53 -8.83 -3.28
CA LYS A 377 17.32 -8.12 -4.29
C LYS A 377 16.93 -6.64 -4.36
N HIS A 378 15.62 -6.34 -4.34
CA HIS A 378 15.15 -4.95 -4.35
C HIS A 378 15.45 -4.22 -3.03
N ILE A 379 15.34 -4.89 -1.88
CA ILE A 379 15.72 -4.32 -0.58
C ILE A 379 17.20 -3.95 -0.58
N ARG A 380 18.09 -4.82 -1.10
CA ARG A 380 19.52 -4.54 -1.25
C ARG A 380 19.75 -3.26 -2.07
N LEU A 381 19.10 -3.14 -3.22
CA LEU A 381 19.20 -1.94 -4.07
C LEU A 381 18.72 -0.67 -3.36
N GLU A 382 17.62 -0.75 -2.60
CA GLU A 382 17.10 0.37 -1.81
C GLU A 382 18.04 0.78 -0.66
N TRP A 383 18.79 -0.16 -0.09
CA TRP A 383 19.77 0.11 0.97
C TRP A 383 21.04 0.75 0.42
N LEU A 384 21.60 0.20 -0.66
CA LEU A 384 22.79 0.76 -1.32
C LEU A 384 22.56 2.22 -1.73
N ASN A 385 21.35 2.52 -2.23
CA ASN A 385 20.97 3.84 -2.73
C ASN A 385 20.11 4.65 -1.74
N ASP A 386 20.15 4.32 -0.45
CA ASP A 386 19.27 4.97 0.52
C ASP A 386 19.52 6.49 0.57
N PRO A 387 18.46 7.31 0.50
CA PRO A 387 18.61 8.76 0.42
C PRO A 387 19.09 9.40 1.73
N ASN A 388 19.08 8.69 2.85
CA ASN A 388 19.51 9.21 4.14
C ASN A 388 20.73 8.48 4.70
N GLU A 389 20.78 7.16 4.52
CA GLU A 389 21.72 6.23 5.17
C GLU A 389 22.17 5.15 4.16
N PRO A 390 22.98 5.49 3.13
CA PRO A 390 23.42 4.51 2.13
C PRO A 390 24.25 3.39 2.77
N ASP A 391 23.89 2.14 2.48
CA ASP A 391 24.56 0.95 3.03
C ASP A 391 25.89 0.66 2.31
N ALA A 392 26.92 1.42 2.64
CA ALA A 392 28.23 1.30 1.99
C ALA A 392 28.90 -0.08 2.14
N LEU A 393 28.50 -0.88 3.14
CA LEU A 393 29.08 -2.21 3.40
C LEU A 393 28.31 -3.35 2.73
N ASP A 394 27.20 -3.05 2.05
CA ASP A 394 26.33 -4.05 1.43
C ASP A 394 26.01 -5.21 2.38
N THR A 395 25.32 -4.88 3.48
CA THR A 395 25.15 -5.80 4.62
C THR A 395 24.17 -6.94 4.36
N LEU A 396 23.26 -6.81 3.38
CA LEU A 396 22.17 -7.76 3.16
C LEU A 396 22.68 -9.17 2.81
N PRO A 397 23.62 -9.37 1.88
CA PRO A 397 24.24 -10.68 1.63
C PRO A 397 24.79 -11.35 2.88
N ALA A 398 25.47 -10.60 3.76
CA ALA A 398 26.03 -11.14 4.99
C ALA A 398 24.93 -11.52 6.00
N ILE A 399 23.87 -10.71 6.12
CA ILE A 399 22.69 -11.04 6.94
C ILE A 399 22.07 -12.35 6.46
N TYR A 400 21.82 -12.51 5.17
CA TYR A 400 21.24 -13.73 4.61
C TYR A 400 22.11 -14.96 4.88
N ALA A 401 23.40 -14.86 4.59
CA ALA A 401 24.36 -15.95 4.82
C ALA A 401 24.44 -16.35 6.31
N SER A 402 24.33 -15.38 7.23
CA SER A 402 24.33 -15.66 8.67
C SER A 402 23.13 -16.48 9.14
N VAL A 403 22.00 -16.42 8.44
CA VAL A 403 20.78 -17.15 8.80
C VAL A 403 20.74 -18.52 8.12
N TYR A 404 21.05 -18.56 6.82
CA TYR A 404 20.87 -19.75 5.98
C TYR A 404 22.14 -20.59 5.78
N GLY A 405 23.33 -20.06 6.11
CA GLY A 405 24.61 -20.76 5.93
C GLY A 405 25.08 -20.88 4.48
N HIS A 406 24.32 -20.37 3.51
CA HIS A 406 24.70 -20.32 2.10
C HIS A 406 24.43 -18.92 1.51
N LYS A 407 24.97 -18.67 0.31
CA LYS A 407 24.81 -17.39 -0.39
C LYS A 407 23.71 -17.52 -1.44
N LEU A 408 22.91 -16.46 -1.56
CA LEU A 408 21.97 -16.27 -2.66
C LEU A 408 22.72 -15.72 -3.89
N GLU A 409 22.17 -15.93 -5.08
CA GLU A 409 22.70 -15.34 -6.31
C GLU A 409 22.30 -13.86 -6.39
N TRP A 410 23.26 -12.97 -6.12
CA TRP A 410 23.07 -11.53 -6.14
C TRP A 410 23.41 -10.94 -7.51
N MET A 411 22.68 -9.91 -7.95
CA MET A 411 23.12 -9.09 -9.09
C MET A 411 24.50 -8.48 -8.80
N GLN A 412 25.38 -8.52 -9.81
CA GLN A 412 26.80 -8.13 -9.69
C GLN A 412 27.03 -6.62 -9.57
N ASP A 413 25.99 -5.79 -9.59
CA ASP A 413 26.14 -4.35 -9.48
C ASP A 413 26.67 -3.98 -8.08
N SER A 414 27.98 -3.69 -8.05
CA SER A 414 28.81 -3.43 -6.88
C SER A 414 29.30 -1.98 -6.85
N ALA A 415 28.72 -1.11 -7.69
CA ALA A 415 29.08 0.30 -7.72
C ALA A 415 28.73 0.93 -6.36
N GLY A 416 29.75 1.39 -5.63
CA GLY A 416 29.60 2.09 -4.36
C GLY A 416 29.82 1.25 -3.11
N VAL A 417 30.12 -0.05 -3.23
CA VAL A 417 30.38 -0.91 -2.07
C VAL A 417 31.83 -0.72 -1.61
N LEU A 418 32.00 -0.37 -0.34
CA LEU A 418 33.30 -0.19 0.30
C LEU A 418 33.74 -1.47 1.01
N SER A 419 35.04 -1.75 1.02
CA SER A 419 35.57 -2.77 1.92
C SER A 419 35.45 -2.30 3.38
N GLN A 420 35.52 -3.24 4.32
CA GLN A 420 35.49 -2.89 5.75
C GLN A 420 36.66 -1.96 6.14
N GLN A 421 37.81 -2.11 5.49
CA GLN A 421 38.98 -1.26 5.70
C GLN A 421 38.74 0.15 5.14
N ASP A 422 38.20 0.25 3.92
CA ASP A 422 37.92 1.53 3.28
C ASP A 422 36.83 2.31 4.03
N ALA A 423 35.77 1.63 4.48
CA ALA A 423 34.73 2.25 5.28
C ALA A 423 35.26 2.79 6.62
N ALA A 424 36.16 2.05 7.28
CA ALA A 424 36.80 2.49 8.52
C ALA A 424 37.74 3.69 8.29
N ALA A 425 38.54 3.66 7.22
CA ALA A 425 39.40 4.77 6.84
C ALA A 425 38.58 6.03 6.48
N LEU A 426 37.50 5.86 5.72
CA LEU A 426 36.59 6.94 5.36
C LEU A 426 35.94 7.57 6.60
N HIS A 427 35.53 6.74 7.56
CA HIS A 427 34.95 7.21 8.81
C HIS A 427 35.96 8.03 9.63
N ALA A 428 37.20 7.54 9.77
CA ALA A 428 38.26 8.26 10.46
C ALA A 428 38.55 9.62 9.82
N ALA A 429 38.66 9.67 8.48
CA ALA A 429 38.88 10.91 7.74
C ALA A 429 37.70 11.90 7.87
N CYS A 430 36.46 11.39 7.81
CA CYS A 430 35.27 12.22 7.99
C CYS A 430 35.19 12.82 9.40
N GLN A 431 35.57 12.04 10.42
CA GLN A 431 35.63 12.53 11.81
C GLN A 431 36.69 13.61 12.00
N GLU A 432 37.89 13.42 11.43
CA GLU A 432 38.97 14.41 11.49
C GLU A 432 38.55 15.75 10.86
N HIS A 433 37.84 15.71 9.74
CA HIS A 433 37.43 16.90 8.99
C HIS A 433 36.02 17.40 9.33
N GLY A 434 35.34 16.81 10.32
CA GLY A 434 33.97 17.19 10.71
C GLY A 434 32.95 17.07 9.57
N THR A 435 33.17 16.18 8.61
CA THR A 435 32.31 16.00 7.43
C THR A 435 31.31 14.86 7.65
N PRO A 436 30.01 15.04 7.34
CA PRO A 436 29.03 13.97 7.44
C PRO A 436 29.37 12.78 6.53
N ILE A 437 29.52 11.59 7.11
CA ILE A 437 29.95 10.39 6.36
C ILE A 437 28.97 10.01 5.25
N GLU A 438 27.67 10.15 5.49
CA GLU A 438 26.64 9.79 4.52
C GLU A 438 26.67 10.68 3.28
N LEU A 439 27.03 11.96 3.44
CA LEU A 439 27.25 12.87 2.31
C LEU A 439 28.45 12.41 1.48
N THR A 440 29.57 12.09 2.13
CA THR A 440 30.79 11.65 1.46
C THR A 440 30.56 10.37 0.67
N ILE A 441 29.88 9.37 1.26
CA ILE A 441 29.50 8.13 0.57
C ILE A 441 28.67 8.44 -0.68
N LYS A 442 27.67 9.32 -0.58
CA LYS A 442 26.86 9.69 -1.74
C LYS A 442 27.62 10.43 -2.83
N LEU A 443 28.58 11.27 -2.46
CA LEU A 443 29.45 11.94 -3.44
C LEU A 443 30.34 10.94 -4.17
N LEU A 444 30.87 9.93 -3.46
CA LEU A 444 31.62 8.83 -4.07
C LEU A 444 30.74 7.99 -5.01
N GLN A 445 29.53 7.63 -4.58
CA GLN A 445 28.57 6.92 -5.42
C GLN A 445 28.19 7.73 -6.66
N LEU A 446 28.00 9.04 -6.52
CA LEU A 446 27.73 9.93 -7.66
C LEU A 446 28.90 9.93 -8.64
N GLU A 447 30.15 10.07 -8.16
CA GLU A 447 31.32 10.02 -9.04
C GLU A 447 31.45 8.68 -9.77
N GLN A 448 31.24 7.56 -9.07
CA GLN A 448 31.27 6.23 -9.69
C GLN A 448 30.15 6.03 -10.71
N SER A 449 28.95 6.57 -10.47
CA SER A 449 27.84 6.52 -11.44
C SER A 449 28.12 7.29 -12.74
N LEU A 450 29.12 8.16 -12.73
CA LEU A 450 29.55 8.96 -13.86
C LEU A 450 30.78 8.38 -14.56
N ASP A 451 31.35 7.30 -14.01
CA ASP A 451 32.50 6.64 -14.59
C ASP A 451 32.14 6.02 -15.95
N GLY A 452 33.04 6.14 -16.92
CA GLY A 452 32.79 5.71 -18.31
C GLY A 452 31.88 6.62 -19.15
N LEU A 453 31.27 7.68 -18.61
CA LEU A 453 30.48 8.64 -19.40
C LEU A 453 31.38 9.72 -20.03
N SER A 454 31.39 9.79 -21.37
CA SER A 454 32.16 10.78 -22.14
C SER A 454 31.70 12.24 -21.93
N LYS A 455 30.43 12.44 -21.53
CA LYS A 455 29.86 13.76 -21.21
C LYS A 455 29.16 13.71 -19.85
N ARG A 456 29.73 14.42 -18.88
CA ARG A 456 29.24 14.58 -17.50
C ARG A 456 28.15 15.67 -17.41
N HIS A 457 27.10 15.57 -18.22
CA HIS A 457 26.05 16.59 -18.23
C HIS A 457 25.21 16.56 -16.93
N GLY A 458 25.00 17.73 -16.32
CA GLY A 458 24.15 17.87 -15.12
C GLY A 458 24.79 17.45 -13.79
N VAL A 459 26.09 17.16 -13.75
CA VAL A 459 26.79 16.74 -12.52
C VAL A 459 26.76 17.80 -11.44
N PHE A 460 27.06 19.06 -11.77
CA PHE A 460 26.95 20.17 -10.81
C PHE A 460 25.57 20.30 -10.21
N LYS A 461 24.49 20.08 -11.00
CA LYS A 461 23.12 20.09 -10.49
C LYS A 461 22.86 18.94 -9.51
N ARG A 462 23.43 17.75 -9.74
CA ARG A 462 23.31 16.60 -8.84
C ARG A 462 24.10 16.82 -7.55
N ILE A 463 25.32 17.35 -7.64
CA ILE A 463 26.15 17.74 -6.48
C ILE A 463 25.39 18.78 -5.66
N ASP A 464 24.88 19.84 -6.30
CA ASP A 464 24.12 20.90 -5.63
C ASP A 464 22.86 20.34 -4.96
N THR A 465 22.17 19.38 -5.59
CA THR A 465 21.04 18.67 -4.98
C THR A 465 21.45 17.91 -3.71
N LEU A 466 22.62 17.27 -3.69
CA LEU A 466 23.13 16.56 -2.52
C LEU A 466 23.56 17.52 -1.41
N LEU A 467 24.26 18.60 -1.74
CA LEU A 467 24.70 19.61 -0.78
C LEU A 467 23.52 20.35 -0.13
N ASN A 468 22.41 20.50 -0.86
CA ASN A 468 21.18 21.10 -0.35
C ASN A 468 20.32 20.16 0.52
N GLN A 469 20.77 18.93 0.80
CA GLN A 469 20.14 18.04 1.80
C GLN A 469 20.60 18.39 3.22
N ASP A 470 19.80 18.02 4.20
CA ASP A 470 20.14 18.18 5.60
C ASP A 470 21.09 17.05 6.03
N TRP A 471 22.31 17.39 6.44
CA TRP A 471 23.33 16.44 6.90
C TRP A 471 23.75 16.72 8.34
N GLY A 472 24.07 15.67 9.11
CA GLY A 472 24.39 15.75 10.53
C GLY A 472 23.21 15.39 11.44
N ASP A 473 23.36 15.69 12.72
CA ASP A 473 22.35 15.39 13.75
C ASP A 473 21.26 16.47 13.84
N LEU A 474 20.16 16.14 14.51
CA LEU A 474 19.02 17.06 14.61
C LEU A 474 19.37 18.36 15.35
N HIS A 475 20.30 18.30 16.30
CA HIS A 475 20.69 19.46 17.12
C HIS A 475 21.48 20.48 16.29
N THR A 476 22.50 20.02 15.56
CA THR A 476 23.27 20.83 14.62
C THR A 476 22.40 21.41 13.50
N LEU A 477 21.43 20.63 12.99
CA LEU A 477 20.47 21.13 12.01
C LEU A 477 19.53 22.20 12.58
N HIS A 478 19.09 22.04 13.84
CA HIS A 478 18.27 23.05 14.53
C HIS A 478 19.06 24.34 14.76
N SER A 479 20.30 24.25 15.25
CA SER A 479 21.18 25.41 15.43
C SER A 479 21.38 26.16 14.12
N LYS A 480 21.78 25.47 13.04
CA LYS A 480 21.98 26.08 11.72
C LYS A 480 20.72 26.80 11.21
N LYS A 481 19.53 26.25 11.47
CA LYS A 481 18.26 26.90 11.09
C LYS A 481 17.90 28.08 11.98
N GLN A 482 18.19 28.03 13.27
CA GLN A 482 18.02 29.17 14.18
C GLN A 482 18.95 30.31 13.78
N ASP A 483 20.23 30.02 13.52
CA ASP A 483 21.22 31.00 13.06
C ASP A 483 20.79 31.63 11.73
N ALA A 484 20.33 30.82 10.77
CA ALA A 484 19.80 31.31 9.50
C ALA A 484 18.52 32.15 9.66
N ALA A 485 17.62 31.77 10.58
CA ALA A 485 16.41 32.53 10.86
C ALA A 485 16.73 33.86 11.54
N MET A 486 17.69 33.89 12.47
CA MET A 486 18.19 35.12 13.10
C MET A 486 18.86 36.04 12.07
N ALA A 487 19.67 35.50 11.17
CA ALA A 487 20.28 36.27 10.08
C ALA A 487 19.22 36.87 9.14
N LEU A 488 18.18 36.10 8.80
CA LEU A 488 17.10 36.56 7.92
C LEU A 488 16.20 37.60 8.61
N HIS A 489 15.97 37.45 9.91
CA HIS A 489 15.28 38.44 10.72
C HIS A 489 16.08 39.75 10.82
N SER A 490 17.39 39.66 11.07
CA SER A 490 18.30 40.81 11.09
C SER A 490 18.35 41.51 9.73
N MET A 491 18.35 40.77 8.62
CA MET A 491 18.24 41.35 7.27
C MET A 491 16.90 42.05 7.04
N HIS A 492 15.79 41.48 7.52
CA HIS A 492 14.47 42.12 7.44
C HIS A 492 14.38 43.39 8.29
N GLU A 493 14.96 43.38 9.49
CA GLU A 493 15.06 44.58 10.34
C GLU A 493 15.94 45.65 9.70
N ALA A 494 17.11 45.29 9.18
CA ALA A 494 17.98 46.22 8.46
C ALA A 494 17.25 46.81 7.23
N LYS A 495 16.48 45.99 6.50
CA LYS A 495 15.65 46.45 5.38
C LYS A 495 14.54 47.40 5.84
N SER A 496 13.88 47.13 6.97
CA SER A 496 12.87 48.00 7.55
C SER A 496 13.47 49.34 7.97
N GLN A 497 14.61 49.32 8.69
CA GLN A 497 15.32 50.53 9.10
C GLN A 497 15.77 51.38 7.90
N ILE A 498 16.24 50.75 6.82
CA ILE A 498 16.53 51.47 5.57
C ILE A 498 15.26 52.08 4.98
N GLN A 499 14.13 51.37 4.98
CA GLN A 499 12.85 51.92 4.49
C GLN A 499 12.35 53.08 5.35
N ASP A 500 12.51 53.01 6.67
CA ASP A 500 12.11 54.05 7.61
C ASP A 500 12.99 55.31 7.46
N LEU A 501 14.31 55.14 7.34
CA LEU A 501 15.26 56.23 7.04
C LEU A 501 14.93 56.94 5.71
N PHE A 502 14.56 56.18 4.67
CA PHE A 502 14.13 56.76 3.39
C PHE A 502 12.80 57.52 3.49
N GLN A 503 11.90 57.15 4.41
CA GLN A 503 10.64 57.86 4.65
C GLN A 503 10.84 59.14 5.47
N GLU A 504 11.78 59.16 6.41
CA GLU A 504 12.10 60.35 7.22
C GLU A 504 12.81 61.44 6.42
N ASP A 505 13.75 61.09 5.52
CA ASP A 505 14.53 62.08 4.75
C ASP A 505 13.78 62.71 3.56
N THR A 506 12.63 62.17 3.15
CA THR A 506 11.91 62.65 1.94
C THR A 506 10.54 63.28 2.19
N GLY A 507 10.06 63.33 3.45
CA GLY A 507 8.80 64.01 3.79
C GLY A 507 7.57 63.55 2.98
N TYR A 508 7.59 62.34 2.41
CA TYR A 508 6.57 61.87 1.48
C TYR A 508 5.73 60.77 2.11
N GLN A 509 4.46 61.09 2.42
CA GLN A 509 3.49 60.12 2.93
C GLN A 509 3.28 58.98 1.91
N SER A 510 3.59 57.77 2.36
CA SER A 510 3.44 56.52 1.62
C SER A 510 1.99 56.29 1.18
N LYS A 511 1.72 56.44 -0.13
CA LYS A 511 0.79 55.54 -0.83
C LYS A 511 1.64 54.41 -1.37
N THR A 512 1.31 53.18 -0.95
CA THR A 512 1.88 51.90 -1.38
C THR A 512 2.20 51.89 -2.87
N ARG A 513 3.45 52.24 -3.22
CA ARG A 513 4.02 51.99 -4.54
C ARG A 513 4.82 50.71 -4.47
N ASN A 514 4.44 49.76 -5.30
CA ASN A 514 5.09 48.48 -5.45
C ASN A 514 6.56 48.73 -5.81
N ALA A 515 7.52 48.09 -5.13
CA ALA A 515 8.96 48.36 -5.27
C ALA A 515 9.48 48.28 -6.72
N LYS A 516 8.73 47.61 -7.61
CA LYS A 516 8.96 47.56 -9.05
C LYS A 516 8.77 48.92 -9.75
N SER A 517 7.76 49.72 -9.36
CA SER A 517 7.47 50.99 -10.03
C SER A 517 8.48 52.09 -9.71
N VAL A 518 9.13 52.03 -8.53
CA VAL A 518 10.19 52.97 -8.14
C VAL A 518 11.48 52.67 -8.90
N TYR A 519 11.78 51.39 -9.13
CA TYR A 519 12.92 50.96 -9.95
C TYR A 519 12.74 51.34 -11.43
N ASP A 520 11.53 51.18 -11.96
CA ASP A 520 11.20 51.53 -13.35
C ASP A 520 11.20 53.07 -13.58
N GLU A 521 10.74 53.88 -12.61
CA GLU A 521 10.83 55.35 -12.68
C GLU A 521 12.28 55.86 -12.57
N LEU A 522 13.13 55.23 -11.73
CA LEU A 522 14.56 55.55 -11.64
C LEU A 522 15.32 55.19 -12.92
N LEU A 523 14.99 54.07 -13.57
CA LEU A 523 15.53 53.72 -14.89
C LEU A 523 15.09 54.72 -15.96
N ALA A 524 13.83 55.14 -15.97
CA ALA A 524 13.33 56.14 -16.93
C ALA A 524 13.99 57.52 -16.74
N GLY A 525 14.28 57.92 -15.49
CA GLY A 525 15.02 59.16 -15.20
C GLY A 525 16.49 59.11 -15.64
N LEU A 526 17.15 57.96 -15.49
CA LEU A 526 18.52 57.73 -15.97
C LEU A 526 18.60 57.67 -17.51
N GLU A 527 17.58 57.15 -18.19
CA GLU A 527 17.50 57.16 -19.66
C GLU A 527 17.29 58.57 -20.24
N ILE A 528 16.63 59.48 -19.51
CA ILE A 528 16.47 60.88 -19.92
C ILE A 528 17.80 61.64 -19.78
N GLN A 529 18.54 61.44 -18.68
CA GLN A 529 19.87 62.03 -18.51
C GLN A 529 20.90 61.53 -19.53
N TYR A 530 20.76 60.29 -20.01
CA TYR A 530 21.65 59.76 -21.05
C TYR A 530 21.38 60.35 -22.45
N LYS A 531 20.14 60.80 -22.74
CA LYS A 531 19.79 61.46 -24.01
C LYS A 531 20.17 62.93 -24.08
N GLU A 532 20.28 63.61 -22.95
CA GLU A 532 20.77 65.00 -22.86
C GLU A 532 22.30 65.11 -22.91
N LEU A 533 23.02 63.99 -22.76
CA LEU A 533 24.48 63.90 -22.88
C LEU A 533 24.97 63.52 -24.29
N ASP A 534 24.05 63.23 -25.22
CA ASP A 534 24.33 62.81 -26.61
C ASP A 534 23.78 63.81 -27.67
N GLN A 535 23.49 65.06 -27.25
CA GLN A 535 23.32 66.26 -28.08
C GLN A 535 24.35 67.30 -27.67
#